data_AF-A0A9P9TBL0-F1
#
_entry.id   AF-A0A9P9TBL0-F1
#
_cell.length_a   1.000
_cell.length_b   1.000
_cell.length_c   1.000
_cell.angle_alpha   90.00
_cell.angle_beta   90.00
_cell.angle_gamma   90.00
#
_symmetry.space_group_name_H-M   'P 1'
#
loop_
_entity.id
_entity.type
_entity.pdbx_description
1 polymer ?
#
loop_
_entity_poly.entity_id
_entity_poly.type
_entity_poly.pdbx_seq_one_letter_code
_entity_poly.pdbx_strand_id
1 'polypeptide(L)'
;MTKNYPTIRKTASNADLYSDPSPPRPLRHSYSTLSRAHTTASVAYRPQLFERGGKSREAHHDFRIRHSIAAPYPNLIDADDDGYDYPKPSRHQNPPPVPPKIPEFPAPHIQNEQSKGVRLAPSHSWHPVPTPIRAKEGPEKYIKPFTDFMTGNPTVFHAVDAVAKDLEKDGYKKLSERDTWDLKAGNKYYVERNGTSLIAFAIGNGYAVGNGAAIVAGHIDALTAKLKPIPKLRNKAGYMQLGVAPYGGALSDTWWDRDLGIGGRVLVRENGKIVTKLVKLDWPIARIPTLAPHFGAAANGPFNKETQMVPIVGLDNSDFGASSSENGEDWKPAVIGGEGTFAATQPERLVKAISGELGITDFASIVNWELELFDTQPAQTGGLSREFIFAGRIDDKLCSWAAIQALLNSSSTLSSSSQIRIVALFDDEEVGSLLRQGARSNFLPSIMERIVEEFADGGKVKGALSRTYANSFLVSSDVIHAVNPNFLNAYLENHSPRLNIGPAVSADSNAHMTTDAVSTTILQRCVDRDIGIRKVDPKLQVFQIRNDSRSGGTVGPMLSASTGIRAIDCGIPQLSMHSIRATTGSLDPGLGVFTFQSFLENFESVDAEFK
;
A
#
# COMPACT_ATOMS: atom_id res chain seq x y z
N MET A 1 -44.14 -57.92 20.77
CA MET A 1 -44.78 -58.28 22.07
C MET A 1 -43.79 -57.95 23.19
N THR A 2 -44.25 -57.44 24.35
CA THR A 2 -43.61 -57.48 25.72
C THR A 2 -42.12 -57.13 25.89
N LYS A 3 -41.63 -56.34 26.87
CA LYS A 3 -42.15 -55.51 28.00
C LYS A 3 -41.07 -54.41 28.25
N ASN A 4 -41.34 -53.12 28.59
CA ASN A 4 -41.90 -52.50 29.81
C ASN A 4 -41.00 -52.67 31.08
N TYR A 5 -40.49 -51.63 31.79
CA TYR A 5 -40.59 -50.17 31.54
C TYR A 5 -39.35 -49.25 31.91
N PRO A 6 -39.07 -48.75 33.16
CA PRO A 6 -38.63 -47.34 33.28
C PRO A 6 -37.49 -46.93 34.29
N THR A 7 -36.96 -45.70 34.11
CA THR A 7 -36.33 -44.77 35.12
C THR A 7 -34.94 -45.11 35.71
N ILE A 8 -34.09 -44.17 36.21
CA ILE A 8 -34.30 -42.83 36.81
C ILE A 8 -33.32 -41.75 36.23
N ARG A 9 -33.76 -40.48 36.13
CA ARG A 9 -32.89 -39.30 35.92
C ARG A 9 -32.32 -38.77 37.25
N LYS A 10 -31.07 -38.27 37.26
CA LYS A 10 -30.61 -37.29 38.26
C LYS A 10 -30.25 -35.97 37.58
N THR A 11 -30.75 -34.88 38.13
CA THR A 11 -30.46 -33.49 37.72
C THR A 11 -29.20 -32.98 38.43
N ALA A 12 -28.32 -32.30 37.71
CA ALA A 12 -27.28 -31.45 38.31
C ALA A 12 -27.88 -30.07 38.66
N SER A 13 -27.32 -29.39 39.65
CA SER A 13 -27.80 -28.08 40.14
C SER A 13 -26.78 -26.97 39.85
N ASN A 14 -27.27 -25.75 39.60
CA ASN A 14 -26.42 -24.58 39.33
C ASN A 14 -25.90 -23.98 40.65
N ALA A 15 -24.88 -24.58 41.25
CA ALA A 15 -24.30 -24.12 42.53
C ALA A 15 -22.77 -23.96 42.56
N ASP A 16 -22.01 -24.69 41.73
CA ASP A 16 -20.54 -24.80 41.86
C ASP A 16 -19.73 -23.79 41.02
N LEU A 17 -20.30 -22.62 40.67
CA LEU A 17 -19.70 -21.66 39.73
C LEU A 17 -18.98 -20.45 40.36
N TYR A 18 -18.81 -20.43 41.68
CA TYR A 18 -18.05 -19.39 42.40
C TYR A 18 -17.15 -19.96 43.50
N SER A 19 -15.87 -20.16 43.18
CA SER A 19 -14.80 -20.43 44.15
C SER A 19 -13.48 -19.86 43.65
N ASP A 20 -12.76 -19.10 44.48
CA ASP A 20 -11.55 -18.37 44.08
C ASP A 20 -10.36 -19.28 43.67
N PRO A 21 -9.59 -18.91 42.63
CA PRO A 21 -8.37 -19.62 42.25
C PRO A 21 -7.23 -19.33 43.23
N SER A 22 -6.71 -20.38 43.87
CA SER A 22 -5.51 -20.29 44.71
C SER A 22 -4.23 -19.97 43.90
N PRO A 23 -3.23 -19.27 44.50
CA PRO A 23 -2.05 -18.82 43.78
C PRO A 23 -1.11 -19.98 43.38
N PRO A 24 -0.40 -19.87 42.24
CA PRO A 24 0.41 -20.95 41.69
C PRO A 24 1.69 -21.22 42.50
N ARG A 25 2.04 -22.50 42.64
CA ARG A 25 3.38 -22.96 43.08
C ARG A 25 4.15 -23.55 41.89
N PRO A 26 5.49 -23.41 41.84
CA PRO A 26 6.30 -23.87 40.72
C PRO A 26 6.39 -25.40 40.67
N LEU A 27 6.27 -25.98 39.46
CA LEU A 27 6.40 -27.40 39.21
C LEU A 27 7.88 -27.82 39.06
N ARG A 28 8.24 -28.97 39.63
CA ARG A 28 9.52 -29.65 39.39
C ARG A 28 9.42 -30.59 38.19
N HIS A 29 10.52 -30.77 37.46
CA HIS A 29 10.63 -31.82 36.45
C HIS A 29 10.51 -33.22 37.08
N SER A 30 9.81 -34.11 36.38
CA SER A 30 10.04 -35.56 36.45
C SER A 30 9.75 -36.17 35.08
N TYR A 31 10.58 -37.13 34.66
CA TYR A 31 10.35 -37.91 33.44
C TYR A 31 9.56 -39.17 33.80
N SER A 32 8.61 -39.57 32.94
CA SER A 32 8.19 -40.97 32.85
C SER A 32 7.89 -41.34 31.41
N THR A 33 8.36 -42.51 31.00
CA THR A 33 8.08 -43.12 29.71
C THR A 33 6.85 -44.03 29.81
N LEU A 34 6.11 -44.20 28.71
CA LEU A 34 5.47 -45.47 28.36
C LEU A 34 5.03 -45.46 26.89
N SER A 35 4.94 -46.65 26.30
CA SER A 35 4.77 -46.87 24.86
C SER A 35 3.30 -47.06 24.46
N ARG A 36 2.98 -46.76 23.19
CA ARG A 36 1.83 -47.35 22.49
C ARG A 36 2.33 -48.39 21.49
N ALA A 37 1.66 -49.53 21.42
CA ALA A 37 1.89 -50.54 20.41
C ALA A 37 1.11 -50.21 19.12
N HIS A 38 1.67 -50.58 17.97
CA HIS A 38 0.95 -50.63 16.70
C HIS A 38 0.33 -52.01 16.49
N THR A 39 -0.70 -52.08 15.64
CA THR A 39 -1.07 -53.31 14.92
C THR A 39 -1.33 -52.94 13.47
N THR A 40 -0.84 -53.74 12.53
CA THR A 40 -0.99 -53.52 11.08
C THR A 40 -1.41 -54.82 10.41
N ALA A 41 -2.08 -54.70 9.26
CA ALA A 41 -2.36 -55.80 8.34
C ALA A 41 -2.14 -55.29 6.90
N SER A 42 -1.56 -56.11 6.03
CA SER A 42 -1.04 -55.64 4.74
C SER A 42 -0.98 -56.73 3.65
N VAL A 43 -1.28 -56.31 2.40
CA VAL A 43 -0.89 -56.93 1.11
C VAL A 43 -0.73 -55.76 0.13
N ALA A 44 0.42 -55.35 -0.45
CA ALA A 44 1.76 -55.92 -0.66
C ALA A 44 1.97 -56.69 -1.99
N TYR A 45 2.38 -55.95 -3.04
CA TYR A 45 3.13 -56.49 -4.18
C TYR A 45 4.18 -55.48 -4.66
N ARG A 46 5.40 -55.95 -4.97
CA ARG A 46 6.54 -55.16 -5.49
C ARG A 46 7.56 -56.14 -6.09
N PRO A 47 8.30 -55.76 -7.14
CA PRO A 47 9.76 -55.78 -6.99
C PRO A 47 10.47 -54.65 -7.76
N GLN A 48 11.79 -54.45 -7.68
CA GLN A 48 12.72 -54.44 -6.54
C GLN A 48 14.09 -53.96 -7.08
N LEU A 49 14.78 -53.05 -6.39
CA LEU A 49 16.23 -52.86 -6.53
C LEU A 49 16.81 -52.15 -5.28
N PHE A 50 18.11 -52.38 -5.04
CA PHE A 50 18.90 -51.97 -3.87
C PHE A 50 19.62 -50.62 -4.11
N GLU A 51 20.22 -49.91 -3.15
CA GLU A 51 20.08 -49.77 -1.67
C GLU A 51 21.17 -48.77 -1.19
N ARG A 52 20.87 -47.87 -0.22
CA ARG A 52 21.72 -47.44 0.95
C ARG A 52 21.15 -46.20 1.66
N GLY A 53 21.59 -45.97 2.90
CA GLY A 53 21.03 -45.02 3.91
C GLY A 53 20.72 -43.60 3.45
N GLY A 54 19.88 -42.81 4.14
CA GLY A 54 19.65 -42.77 5.60
C GLY A 54 20.45 -41.60 6.20
N LYS A 55 19.91 -40.69 7.02
CA LYS A 55 18.67 -40.70 7.84
C LYS A 55 17.92 -39.37 7.71
N SER A 56 16.61 -39.39 7.97
CA SER A 56 15.79 -38.18 8.18
C SER A 56 15.82 -37.71 9.63
N ARG A 57 15.52 -36.42 9.86
CA ARG A 57 14.88 -35.94 11.07
C ARG A 57 14.08 -34.66 10.79
N GLU A 58 12.84 -34.61 11.25
CA GLU A 58 11.94 -33.48 11.00
C GLU A 58 12.22 -32.30 11.94
N ALA A 59 12.00 -31.08 11.44
CA ALA A 59 11.99 -29.86 12.24
C ALA A 59 10.55 -29.39 12.44
N HIS A 60 10.06 -29.40 13.68
CA HIS A 60 8.89 -28.59 14.06
C HIS A 60 9.34 -27.16 14.36
N HIS A 61 8.62 -26.18 13.82
CA HIS A 61 8.86 -24.76 14.11
C HIS A 61 7.55 -24.03 14.39
N ASP A 62 7.59 -23.23 15.45
CA ASP A 62 6.46 -22.50 16.02
C ASP A 62 6.31 -21.15 15.29
N PHE A 63 5.27 -21.00 14.47
CA PHE A 63 5.08 -19.78 13.67
C PHE A 63 4.55 -18.62 14.53
N ARG A 64 5.42 -17.66 14.85
CA ARG A 64 5.01 -16.32 15.31
C ARG A 64 5.01 -15.36 14.13
N ILE A 65 3.83 -14.78 13.86
CA ILE A 65 3.57 -13.89 12.73
C ILE A 65 4.47 -12.65 12.79
N ARG A 66 5.15 -12.34 11.68
CA ARG A 66 5.83 -11.06 11.42
C ARG A 66 5.68 -10.71 9.93
N HIS A 67 5.16 -9.52 9.63
CA HIS A 67 5.13 -8.98 8.26
C HIS A 67 6.28 -8.00 8.05
N SER A 68 7.29 -8.46 7.29
CA SER A 68 8.42 -7.68 6.77
C SER A 68 9.14 -8.59 5.78
N ILE A 69 8.94 -8.42 4.47
CA ILE A 69 9.48 -9.34 3.47
C ILE A 69 10.95 -9.00 3.17
N ALA A 70 11.85 -9.54 3.98
CA ALA A 70 13.19 -9.91 3.52
C ALA A 70 13.15 -11.41 3.20
N ALA A 71 13.57 -11.80 2.00
CA ALA A 71 13.56 -13.21 1.58
C ALA A 71 14.75 -13.97 2.21
N PRO A 72 14.53 -15.10 2.91
CA PRO A 72 15.61 -15.90 3.47
C PRO A 72 16.28 -16.74 2.36
N TYR A 73 17.45 -16.31 1.90
CA TYR A 73 18.35 -17.18 1.12
C TYR A 73 19.25 -17.98 2.08
N PRO A 74 19.32 -19.31 1.96
CA PRO A 74 20.29 -20.13 2.68
C PRO A 74 21.67 -20.11 1.99
N ASN A 75 22.69 -20.53 2.74
CA ASN A 75 24.07 -20.77 2.31
C ASN A 75 24.92 -19.54 1.97
N LEU A 76 25.54 -18.94 3.00
CA LEU A 76 26.88 -18.34 2.87
C LEU A 76 27.68 -18.59 4.16
N ILE A 77 28.77 -19.35 4.01
CA ILE A 77 29.89 -19.53 4.96
C ILE A 77 29.50 -20.12 6.33
N ASP A 78 29.69 -21.43 6.49
CA ASP A 78 29.95 -22.03 7.80
C ASP A 78 31.30 -21.51 8.32
N ALA A 79 31.31 -21.03 9.56
CA ALA A 79 32.50 -20.62 10.30
C ALA A 79 32.47 -21.28 11.69
N ASP A 80 32.61 -22.61 11.70
CA ASP A 80 32.74 -23.40 12.92
C ASP A 80 34.14 -23.22 13.55
N ASP A 81 34.13 -23.06 14.88
CA ASP A 81 35.20 -23.29 15.84
C ASP A 81 36.55 -22.55 15.65
N ASP A 82 36.69 -21.39 16.31
CA ASP A 82 37.96 -20.96 16.91
C ASP A 82 37.67 -20.20 18.23
N GLY A 83 38.20 -20.69 19.35
CA GLY A 83 37.66 -20.40 20.68
C GLY A 83 38.07 -19.07 21.31
N TYR A 84 37.14 -18.11 21.43
CA TYR A 84 37.29 -16.89 22.24
C TYR A 84 36.15 -16.68 23.26
N ASP A 85 36.52 -16.54 24.53
CA ASP A 85 35.58 -16.36 25.66
C ASP A 85 35.09 -14.92 25.78
N TYR A 86 33.84 -14.68 25.34
CA TYR A 86 33.19 -13.36 25.43
C TYR A 86 32.37 -13.22 26.72
N PRO A 87 32.68 -12.24 27.60
CA PRO A 87 31.94 -12.04 28.84
C PRO A 87 30.51 -11.54 28.56
N LYS A 88 29.54 -12.08 29.32
CA LYS A 88 28.11 -11.74 29.18
C LYS A 88 27.86 -10.25 29.47
N PRO A 89 26.99 -9.55 28.70
CA PRO A 89 26.75 -8.12 28.90
C PRO A 89 26.19 -7.79 30.30
N SER A 90 26.74 -6.76 30.94
CA SER A 90 26.16 -6.19 32.16
C SER A 90 24.90 -5.38 31.81
N ARG A 91 23.95 -5.31 32.75
CA ARG A 91 22.60 -4.76 32.48
C ARG A 91 22.47 -3.24 32.56
N HIS A 92 23.59 -2.52 32.62
CA HIS A 92 23.66 -1.06 32.65
C HIS A 92 24.81 -0.57 31.76
N GLN A 93 24.48 -0.10 30.57
CA GLN A 93 25.35 0.81 29.81
C GLN A 93 24.90 2.24 30.12
N ASN A 94 25.82 3.05 30.64
CA ASN A 94 25.63 4.50 30.67
C ASN A 94 25.76 5.05 29.24
N PRO A 95 25.07 6.14 28.89
CA PRO A 95 25.28 6.78 27.58
C PRO A 95 26.75 7.21 27.42
N PRO A 96 27.29 7.20 26.18
CA PRO A 96 28.65 7.65 25.93
C PRO A 96 28.83 9.12 26.36
N PRO A 97 30.04 9.52 26.82
CA PRO A 97 30.29 10.88 27.24
C PRO A 97 30.09 11.86 26.08
N VAL A 98 29.44 12.99 26.37
CA VAL A 98 29.23 14.07 25.39
C VAL A 98 30.59 14.55 24.88
N PRO A 99 30.80 14.70 23.56
CA PRO A 99 32.04 15.26 23.03
C PRO A 99 32.36 16.63 23.63
N PRO A 100 33.64 16.96 23.90
CA PRO A 100 34.01 18.27 24.42
C PRO A 100 33.57 19.37 23.44
N LYS A 101 33.04 20.47 23.97
CA LYS A 101 32.69 21.64 23.14
C LYS A 101 33.92 22.09 22.36
N ILE A 102 33.75 22.26 21.04
CA ILE A 102 34.72 22.95 20.19
C ILE A 102 34.89 24.37 20.76
N PRO A 103 36.12 24.88 20.98
CA PRO A 103 36.33 26.25 21.41
C PRO A 103 35.74 27.25 20.41
N GLU A 104 34.87 28.13 20.89
CA GLU A 104 34.35 29.26 20.11
C GLU A 104 35.48 30.27 19.89
N PHE A 105 36.14 30.20 18.73
CA PHE A 105 37.08 31.24 18.31
C PHE A 105 36.29 32.51 17.97
N PRO A 106 36.62 33.68 18.57
CA PRO A 106 35.91 34.92 18.27
C PRO A 106 36.16 35.33 16.82
N ALA A 107 35.08 35.49 16.05
CA ALA A 107 35.17 35.95 14.67
C ALA A 107 35.76 37.38 14.62
N PRO A 108 36.72 37.66 13.72
CA PRO A 108 37.29 39.00 13.62
C PRO A 108 36.24 40.01 13.14
N HIS A 109 36.20 41.18 13.78
CA HIS A 109 35.33 42.28 13.36
C HIS A 109 35.76 42.83 12.00
N ILE A 110 35.10 42.37 10.93
CA ILE A 110 35.17 42.99 9.60
C ILE A 110 34.12 44.11 9.55
N GLN A 111 34.56 45.30 9.14
CA GLN A 111 33.69 46.48 9.01
C GLN A 111 32.82 46.39 7.75
N ASN A 112 31.62 46.99 7.80
CA ASN A 112 30.65 46.96 6.69
C ASN A 112 31.08 47.90 5.55
N GLU A 113 31.84 47.40 4.58
CA GLU A 113 32.01 48.06 3.28
C GLU A 113 31.14 47.40 2.20
N GLN A 114 30.43 48.22 1.42
CA GLN A 114 29.53 47.77 0.37
C GLN A 114 30.32 47.30 -0.87
N SER A 115 30.45 45.99 -1.06
CA SER A 115 31.03 45.40 -2.28
C SER A 115 30.00 44.55 -3.04
N LYS A 116 30.02 44.63 -4.38
CA LYS A 116 29.05 43.96 -5.26
C LYS A 116 29.41 42.49 -5.44
N GLY A 117 28.74 41.60 -4.69
CA GLY A 117 28.90 40.16 -4.84
C GLY A 117 28.47 39.65 -6.22
N VAL A 118 29.42 39.07 -6.97
CA VAL A 118 29.18 38.45 -8.28
C VAL A 118 28.43 37.12 -8.10
N ARG A 119 27.39 36.88 -8.90
CA ARG A 119 26.81 35.53 -9.02
C ARG A 119 27.78 34.62 -9.78
N LEU A 120 28.30 33.59 -9.11
CA LEU A 120 28.97 32.49 -9.79
C LEU A 120 27.95 31.74 -10.68
N ALA A 121 28.28 31.59 -11.96
CA ALA A 121 27.51 30.80 -12.90
C ALA A 121 27.97 29.33 -12.87
N PRO A 122 27.09 28.34 -13.19
CA PRO A 122 27.52 26.96 -13.38
C PRO A 122 28.53 26.85 -14.53
N SER A 123 29.50 25.95 -14.41
CA SER A 123 30.74 25.93 -15.20
C SER A 123 30.61 25.42 -16.65
N HIS A 124 29.40 25.17 -17.16
CA HIS A 124 29.13 24.74 -18.53
C HIS A 124 28.02 25.55 -19.19
N SER A 125 28.32 26.14 -20.35
CA SER A 125 27.39 26.95 -21.15
C SER A 125 26.46 26.08 -22.01
N TRP A 126 25.50 25.41 -21.37
CA TRP A 126 24.37 24.81 -22.11
C TRP A 126 23.43 25.91 -22.61
N HIS A 127 23.27 26.01 -23.93
CA HIS A 127 22.20 26.80 -24.52
C HIS A 127 20.86 26.07 -24.35
N PRO A 128 19.80 26.72 -23.83
CA PRO A 128 18.47 26.14 -23.81
C PRO A 128 17.96 25.92 -25.24
N VAL A 129 17.44 24.73 -25.52
CA VAL A 129 16.55 24.52 -26.68
C VAL A 129 15.27 25.33 -26.43
N PRO A 130 14.64 25.96 -27.44
CA PRO A 130 13.41 26.73 -27.24
C PRO A 130 12.20 25.87 -26.82
N THR A 131 12.05 25.64 -25.52
CA THR A 131 10.87 24.97 -24.95
C THR A 131 9.60 25.78 -25.26
N PRO A 132 8.48 25.15 -25.67
CA PRO A 132 7.21 25.86 -25.84
C PRO A 132 6.82 26.61 -24.56
N ILE A 133 6.38 27.86 -24.72
CA ILE A 133 6.16 28.80 -23.61
C ILE A 133 4.94 28.38 -22.80
N ARG A 134 5.13 27.45 -21.86
CA ARG A 134 4.20 27.22 -20.76
C ARG A 134 4.16 28.48 -19.89
N ALA A 135 2.96 28.88 -19.48
CA ALA A 135 2.83 29.89 -18.43
C ALA A 135 3.57 29.42 -17.16
N LYS A 136 4.04 30.33 -16.32
CA LYS A 136 4.73 29.99 -15.07
C LYS A 136 3.76 29.44 -14.02
N GLU A 137 3.41 28.16 -14.20
CA GLU A 137 2.60 27.42 -13.24
C GLU A 137 3.35 27.27 -11.92
N GLY A 138 2.61 27.37 -10.82
CA GLY A 138 3.08 27.08 -9.48
C GLY A 138 2.44 25.81 -8.91
N PRO A 139 3.11 25.13 -7.97
CA PRO A 139 2.61 23.87 -7.41
C PRO A 139 1.27 24.04 -6.67
N GLU A 140 0.92 25.26 -6.25
CA GLU A 140 -0.32 25.57 -5.57
C GLU A 140 -1.59 25.22 -6.37
N LYS A 141 -1.52 25.13 -7.72
CA LYS A 141 -2.68 24.76 -8.54
C LYS A 141 -3.18 23.33 -8.26
N TYR A 142 -2.32 22.46 -7.72
CA TYR A 142 -2.62 21.07 -7.43
C TYR A 142 -3.22 20.83 -6.03
N ILE A 143 -3.16 21.82 -5.12
CA ILE A 143 -3.68 21.70 -3.73
C ILE A 143 -5.12 21.21 -3.71
N LYS A 144 -6.02 21.94 -4.39
CA LYS A 144 -7.46 21.69 -4.35
C LYS A 144 -7.84 20.41 -5.13
N PRO A 145 -7.35 20.18 -6.36
CA PRO A 145 -7.54 18.89 -7.05
C PRO A 145 -7.11 17.67 -6.23
N PHE A 146 -5.97 17.74 -5.52
CA PHE A 146 -5.53 16.63 -4.68
C PHE A 146 -6.44 16.43 -3.46
N THR A 147 -6.82 17.49 -2.74
CA THR A 147 -7.74 17.34 -1.59
C THR A 147 -9.14 16.88 -1.99
N ASP A 148 -9.60 17.25 -3.20
CA ASP A 148 -10.84 16.73 -3.78
C ASP A 148 -10.73 15.24 -4.10
N PHE A 149 -9.66 14.81 -4.77
CA PHE A 149 -9.39 13.39 -5.06
C PHE A 149 -9.34 12.53 -3.78
N MET A 150 -8.58 12.98 -2.77
CA MET A 150 -8.42 12.25 -1.50
C MET A 150 -9.71 12.16 -0.65
N THR A 151 -10.66 13.08 -0.86
CA THR A 151 -11.98 13.10 -0.20
C THR A 151 -13.02 12.34 -1.01
N GLY A 152 -12.97 12.43 -2.34
CA GLY A 152 -13.83 11.74 -3.29
C GLY A 152 -13.63 10.23 -3.25
N ASN A 153 -12.37 9.77 -3.23
CA ASN A 153 -12.00 8.41 -3.66
C ASN A 153 -11.36 7.57 -2.53
N PRO A 154 -12.14 7.14 -1.53
CA PRO A 154 -11.59 6.52 -0.32
C PRO A 154 -10.97 5.14 -0.59
N THR A 155 -11.67 4.24 -1.29
CA THR A 155 -11.18 2.87 -1.54
C THR A 155 -10.23 2.80 -2.72
N VAL A 156 -9.54 1.66 -2.92
CA VAL A 156 -8.72 1.44 -4.13
C VAL A 156 -9.57 1.51 -5.40
N PHE A 157 -10.77 0.90 -5.40
CA PHE A 157 -11.71 0.89 -6.53
C PHE A 157 -12.11 2.30 -6.99
N HIS A 158 -12.44 3.21 -6.05
CA HIS A 158 -12.83 4.59 -6.41
C HIS A 158 -11.64 5.41 -6.92
N ALA A 159 -10.42 5.13 -6.45
CA ALA A 159 -9.23 5.85 -6.90
C ALA A 159 -8.87 5.46 -8.34
N VAL A 160 -8.98 4.16 -8.69
CA VAL A 160 -8.82 3.69 -10.08
C VAL A 160 -9.92 4.21 -11.00
N ASP A 161 -11.19 4.16 -10.59
CA ASP A 161 -12.32 4.70 -11.37
C ASP A 161 -12.19 6.21 -11.64
N ALA A 162 -11.70 6.99 -10.66
CA ALA A 162 -11.42 8.42 -10.86
C ALA A 162 -10.23 8.67 -11.80
N VAL A 163 -9.14 7.91 -11.67
CA VAL A 163 -7.98 7.98 -12.58
C VAL A 163 -8.39 7.61 -14.01
N ALA A 164 -9.20 6.56 -14.19
CA ALA A 164 -9.75 6.15 -15.48
C ALA A 164 -10.58 7.27 -16.13
N LYS A 165 -11.41 7.98 -15.37
CA LYS A 165 -12.22 9.11 -15.84
C LYS A 165 -11.38 10.32 -16.25
N ASP A 166 -10.32 10.65 -15.49
CA ASP A 166 -9.39 11.72 -15.87
C ASP A 166 -8.59 11.37 -17.14
N LEU A 167 -8.19 10.11 -17.30
CA LEU A 167 -7.54 9.60 -18.51
C LEU A 167 -8.46 9.63 -19.73
N GLU A 168 -9.70 9.14 -19.63
CA GLU A 168 -10.68 9.18 -20.72
C GLU A 168 -11.02 10.62 -21.15
N LYS A 169 -11.07 11.55 -20.18
CA LYS A 169 -11.26 12.99 -20.41
C LYS A 169 -10.11 13.66 -21.16
N ASP A 170 -8.87 13.18 -21.01
CA ASP A 170 -7.72 13.57 -21.85
C ASP A 170 -7.62 12.73 -23.15
N GLY A 171 -8.59 11.85 -23.42
CA GLY A 171 -8.65 11.07 -24.66
C GLY A 171 -7.81 9.79 -24.66
N TYR A 172 -7.47 9.22 -23.50
CA TYR A 172 -6.93 7.86 -23.42
C TYR A 172 -8.04 6.84 -23.73
N LYS A 173 -7.75 5.86 -24.59
CA LYS A 173 -8.68 4.76 -24.93
C LYS A 173 -8.51 3.60 -23.94
N LYS A 174 -9.59 3.18 -23.28
CA LYS A 174 -9.62 1.95 -22.48
C LYS A 174 -9.36 0.71 -23.36
N LEU A 175 -8.50 -0.18 -22.88
CA LEU A 175 -8.18 -1.46 -23.50
C LEU A 175 -8.50 -2.62 -22.54
N SER A 176 -9.08 -3.69 -23.10
CA SER A 176 -9.34 -4.95 -22.39
C SER A 176 -8.11 -5.85 -22.46
N GLU A 177 -7.69 -6.44 -21.34
CA GLU A 177 -6.65 -7.49 -21.35
C GLU A 177 -7.06 -8.73 -22.18
N ARG A 178 -8.37 -8.93 -22.38
CA ARG A 178 -8.95 -10.14 -22.99
C ARG A 178 -9.08 -10.07 -24.50
N ASP A 179 -8.88 -8.89 -25.08
CA ASP A 179 -9.15 -8.61 -26.49
C ASP A 179 -7.82 -8.42 -27.24
N THR A 180 -7.80 -8.61 -28.55
CA THR A 180 -6.70 -8.15 -29.41
C THR A 180 -6.63 -6.62 -29.38
N TRP A 181 -5.43 -6.05 -29.44
CA TRP A 181 -5.26 -4.60 -29.50
C TRP A 181 -5.06 -4.13 -30.95
N ASP A 182 -5.12 -2.81 -31.09
CA ASP A 182 -4.84 -2.06 -32.31
C ASP A 182 -4.22 -0.75 -31.80
N LEU A 183 -2.88 -0.72 -31.71
CA LEU A 183 -2.13 0.42 -31.16
C LEU A 183 -1.46 1.20 -32.30
N LYS A 184 -1.23 2.49 -32.08
CA LYS A 184 -0.69 3.41 -33.08
C LYS A 184 0.20 4.43 -32.38
N ALA A 185 1.28 4.85 -33.03
CA ALA A 185 2.12 5.94 -32.55
C ALA A 185 1.32 7.25 -32.45
N GLY A 186 1.60 8.08 -31.45
CA GLY A 186 0.86 9.30 -31.12
C GLY A 186 -0.44 9.10 -30.34
N ASN A 187 -0.92 7.85 -30.17
CA ASN A 187 -2.13 7.56 -29.42
C ASN A 187 -1.85 7.21 -27.95
N LYS A 188 -2.91 7.29 -27.14
CA LYS A 188 -2.90 7.16 -25.67
C LYS A 188 -3.92 6.10 -25.24
N TYR A 189 -3.53 5.20 -24.33
CA TYR A 189 -4.30 4.02 -23.96
C TYR A 189 -4.17 3.70 -22.48
N TYR A 190 -5.15 3.02 -21.89
CA TYR A 190 -5.00 2.49 -20.53
C TYR A 190 -5.66 1.13 -20.37
N VAL A 191 -5.11 0.31 -19.47
CA VAL A 191 -5.59 -1.03 -19.13
C VAL A 191 -5.85 -1.11 -17.63
N GLU A 192 -7.03 -1.60 -17.25
CA GLU A 192 -7.34 -1.96 -15.86
C GLU A 192 -7.17 -3.46 -15.65
N ARG A 193 -6.56 -3.84 -14.52
CA ARG A 193 -6.59 -5.20 -13.98
C ARG A 193 -7.30 -5.19 -12.64
N ASN A 194 -8.21 -6.14 -12.45
CA ASN A 194 -9.12 -6.23 -11.29
C ASN A 194 -10.05 -5.02 -11.05
N GLY A 195 -9.88 -3.88 -11.72
CA GLY A 195 -10.49 -2.61 -11.28
C GLY A 195 -9.86 -2.04 -10.00
N THR A 196 -8.65 -2.50 -9.67
CA THR A 196 -7.84 -2.01 -8.52
C THR A 196 -6.41 -1.66 -8.91
N SER A 197 -5.96 -2.06 -10.11
CA SER A 197 -4.69 -1.65 -10.70
C SER A 197 -4.91 -1.16 -12.12
N LEU A 198 -4.09 -0.20 -12.54
CA LEU A 198 -4.23 0.50 -13.81
C LEU A 198 -2.86 0.82 -14.40
N ILE A 199 -2.66 0.53 -15.67
CA ILE A 199 -1.48 0.97 -16.43
C ILE A 199 -1.95 1.86 -17.58
N ALA A 200 -1.57 3.13 -17.52
CA ALA A 200 -1.80 4.12 -18.57
C ALA A 200 -0.51 4.31 -19.38
N PHE A 201 -0.62 4.39 -20.71
CA PHE A 201 0.53 4.61 -21.57
C PHE A 201 0.22 5.49 -22.79
N ALA A 202 1.18 6.33 -23.15
CA ALA A 202 1.15 7.18 -24.33
C ALA A 202 2.35 6.82 -25.22
N ILE A 203 2.11 6.57 -26.50
CA ILE A 203 3.14 6.14 -27.45
C ILE A 203 3.62 7.35 -28.25
N GLY A 204 4.91 7.68 -28.18
CA GLY A 204 5.48 8.80 -28.93
C GLY A 204 5.29 8.68 -30.44
N ASN A 205 5.14 9.80 -31.15
CA ASN A 205 4.95 9.79 -32.61
C ASN A 205 6.11 9.13 -33.37
N GLY A 206 7.33 9.18 -32.83
CA GLY A 206 8.53 8.57 -33.40
C GLY A 206 8.80 7.14 -32.94
N TYR A 207 7.86 6.47 -32.25
CA TYR A 207 8.11 5.16 -31.65
C TYR A 207 8.42 4.07 -32.70
N ALA A 208 9.50 3.32 -32.46
CA ALA A 208 9.94 2.19 -33.25
C ALA A 208 10.30 0.97 -32.38
N VAL A 209 10.27 -0.23 -32.98
CA VAL A 209 10.41 -1.51 -32.28
C VAL A 209 11.79 -1.67 -31.62
N GLY A 210 11.81 -1.66 -30.29
CA GLY A 210 13.03 -1.71 -29.48
C GLY A 210 13.41 -0.38 -28.82
N ASN A 211 12.68 0.70 -29.10
CA ASN A 211 12.73 1.92 -28.30
C ASN A 211 12.21 1.63 -26.88
N GLY A 212 12.71 2.40 -25.91
CA GLY A 212 12.38 2.22 -24.50
C GLY A 212 11.14 2.98 -24.03
N ALA A 213 10.89 2.89 -22.73
CA ALA A 213 9.84 3.60 -22.03
C ALA A 213 10.38 4.44 -20.86
N ALA A 214 9.79 5.63 -20.68
CA ALA A 214 9.84 6.37 -19.43
C ALA A 214 8.69 5.88 -18.54
N ILE A 215 9.01 5.16 -17.47
CA ILE A 215 8.01 4.51 -16.60
C ILE A 215 8.02 5.16 -15.22
N VAL A 216 6.86 5.59 -14.73
CA VAL A 216 6.64 5.89 -13.30
C VAL A 216 5.71 4.82 -12.75
N ALA A 217 6.07 4.16 -11.65
CA ALA A 217 5.23 3.11 -11.06
C ALA A 217 5.15 3.22 -9.54
N GLY A 218 3.93 3.12 -9.00
CA GLY A 218 3.62 3.20 -7.57
C GLY A 218 2.42 2.33 -7.24
N HIS A 219 1.77 2.59 -6.10
CA HIS A 219 0.59 1.82 -5.69
C HIS A 219 -0.58 2.71 -5.24
N ILE A 220 -1.81 2.22 -5.45
CA ILE A 220 -3.05 2.99 -5.29
C ILE A 220 -4.02 2.35 -4.27
N ASP A 221 -3.64 1.20 -3.71
CA ASP A 221 -4.16 0.70 -2.45
C ASP A 221 -3.57 1.43 -1.24
N ALA A 222 -4.12 1.17 -0.05
CA ALA A 222 -3.69 1.77 1.21
C ALA A 222 -4.22 0.96 2.40
N LEU A 223 -3.58 1.09 3.56
CA LEU A 223 -4.08 0.65 4.87
C LEU A 223 -5.58 0.95 5.05
N THR A 224 -6.37 -0.11 5.20
CA THR A 224 -7.83 -0.03 5.29
C THR A 224 -8.40 -1.18 6.15
N ALA A 225 -9.64 -1.09 6.59
CA ALA A 225 -10.31 -2.20 7.29
C ALA A 225 -11.29 -2.89 6.34
N LYS A 226 -10.86 -3.99 5.72
CA LYS A 226 -11.66 -4.76 4.74
C LYS A 226 -12.75 -5.56 5.46
N LEU A 227 -13.95 -5.56 4.90
CA LEU A 227 -15.11 -6.28 5.43
C LEU A 227 -14.89 -7.81 5.31
N LYS A 228 -15.19 -8.58 6.36
CA LYS A 228 -15.08 -10.05 6.28
C LYS A 228 -16.14 -10.62 5.32
N PRO A 229 -15.88 -11.77 4.65
CA PRO A 229 -16.85 -12.41 3.76
C PRO A 229 -18.20 -12.72 4.44
N ILE A 230 -18.16 -13.06 5.73
CA ILE A 230 -19.33 -13.08 6.62
C ILE A 230 -19.03 -12.12 7.78
N PRO A 231 -19.51 -10.86 7.71
CA PRO A 231 -19.23 -9.83 8.72
C PRO A 231 -20.34 -9.74 9.77
N LYS A 232 -21.29 -10.68 9.75
CA LYS A 232 -22.46 -10.74 10.63
C LYS A 232 -22.06 -11.25 12.02
N LEU A 233 -21.95 -10.34 12.98
CA LEU A 233 -21.71 -10.65 14.38
C LEU A 233 -23.04 -10.76 15.16
N ARG A 234 -23.01 -11.44 16.31
CA ARG A 234 -24.12 -11.39 17.27
C ARG A 234 -24.19 -10.02 17.92
N ASN A 235 -25.40 -9.57 18.25
CA ASN A 235 -25.64 -8.45 19.15
C ASN A 235 -24.92 -8.69 20.49
N LYS A 236 -24.36 -7.64 21.09
CA LYS A 236 -23.75 -7.66 22.43
C LYS A 236 -24.26 -6.46 23.22
N ALA A 237 -25.03 -6.71 24.28
CA ALA A 237 -25.52 -5.68 25.21
C ALA A 237 -26.17 -4.47 24.52
N GLY A 238 -27.03 -4.72 23.52
CA GLY A 238 -27.73 -3.69 22.76
C GLY A 238 -26.99 -3.15 21.52
N TYR A 239 -25.74 -3.54 21.29
CA TYR A 239 -24.91 -3.02 20.20
C TYR A 239 -24.79 -3.98 19.03
N MET A 240 -25.02 -3.45 17.82
CA MET A 240 -24.70 -4.12 16.55
C MET A 240 -23.25 -3.83 16.17
N GLN A 241 -22.50 -4.90 15.88
CA GLN A 241 -21.09 -4.81 15.47
C GLN A 241 -20.85 -5.43 14.09
N LEU A 242 -19.80 -4.99 13.41
CA LEU A 242 -19.44 -5.44 12.06
C LEU A 242 -18.08 -6.18 12.05
N GLY A 243 -18.06 -7.38 11.50
CA GLY A 243 -16.84 -8.19 11.37
C GLY A 243 -15.93 -7.66 10.26
N VAL A 244 -14.81 -7.05 10.63
CA VAL A 244 -13.78 -6.53 9.70
C VAL A 244 -12.42 -7.17 9.97
N ALA A 245 -11.52 -7.09 9.00
CA ALA A 245 -10.12 -7.48 9.13
C ALA A 245 -9.20 -6.31 8.76
N PRO A 246 -8.03 -6.16 9.41
CA PRO A 246 -7.05 -5.18 8.98
C PRO A 246 -6.43 -5.60 7.63
N TYR A 247 -6.28 -4.65 6.72
CA TYR A 247 -5.46 -4.77 5.52
C TYR A 247 -4.16 -3.99 5.75
N GLY A 248 -3.02 -4.60 5.42
CA GLY A 248 -1.70 -4.11 5.85
C GLY A 248 -1.63 -3.91 7.38
N GLY A 249 -1.03 -2.81 7.80
CA GLY A 249 -0.90 -2.42 9.22
C GLY A 249 -2.18 -1.88 9.90
N ALA A 250 -3.32 -1.85 9.22
CA ALA A 250 -4.54 -1.15 9.65
C ALA A 250 -5.13 -1.65 10.99
N LEU A 251 -6.12 -0.93 11.52
CA LEU A 251 -6.56 -1.05 12.92
C LEU A 251 -5.36 -0.89 13.86
N SER A 252 -4.66 0.24 13.72
CA SER A 252 -3.64 0.75 14.65
C SER A 252 -4.27 1.76 15.61
N ASP A 253 -3.53 2.26 16.61
CA ASP A 253 -4.09 3.19 17.60
C ASP A 253 -4.58 4.53 17.00
N THR A 254 -4.24 4.83 15.74
CA THR A 254 -4.79 5.99 15.01
C THR A 254 -6.26 5.83 14.60
N TRP A 255 -6.75 4.58 14.55
CA TRP A 255 -8.11 4.20 14.14
C TRP A 255 -9.16 4.34 15.26
N TRP A 256 -8.74 4.52 16.51
CA TRP A 256 -9.65 4.73 17.64
C TRP A 256 -10.45 6.03 17.50
N ASP A 257 -11.72 5.97 17.89
CA ASP A 257 -12.66 7.10 17.95
C ASP A 257 -12.81 7.91 16.64
N ARG A 258 -12.51 7.26 15.51
CA ARG A 258 -12.73 7.77 14.15
C ARG A 258 -14.17 7.56 13.70
N ASP A 259 -14.67 8.51 12.94
CA ASP A 259 -15.91 8.39 12.18
C ASP A 259 -15.60 7.64 10.88
N LEU A 260 -16.12 6.41 10.74
CA LEU A 260 -15.78 5.49 9.65
C LEU A 260 -16.96 5.31 8.70
N GLY A 261 -16.75 5.68 7.43
CA GLY A 261 -17.66 5.41 6.33
C GLY A 261 -17.45 4.01 5.77
N ILE A 262 -18.31 3.60 4.83
CA ILE A 262 -18.14 2.35 4.08
C ILE A 262 -18.32 2.57 2.59
N GLY A 263 -17.58 1.80 1.80
CA GLY A 263 -17.71 1.77 0.35
C GLY A 263 -16.82 0.70 -0.28
N GLY A 264 -16.89 0.58 -1.60
CA GLY A 264 -16.11 -0.39 -2.37
C GLY A 264 -16.86 -0.91 -3.59
N ARG A 265 -16.60 -2.17 -3.95
CA ARG A 265 -17.20 -2.87 -5.09
C ARG A 265 -18.39 -3.72 -4.66
N VAL A 266 -19.47 -3.68 -5.44
CA VAL A 266 -20.58 -4.63 -5.40
C VAL A 266 -20.72 -5.31 -6.77
N LEU A 267 -20.86 -6.63 -6.78
CA LEU A 267 -21.13 -7.42 -7.98
C LEU A 267 -22.64 -7.74 -8.03
N VAL A 268 -23.31 -7.30 -9.09
CA VAL A 268 -24.77 -7.37 -9.24
C VAL A 268 -25.13 -8.16 -10.50
N ARG A 269 -26.17 -9.00 -10.44
CA ARG A 269 -26.72 -9.70 -11.60
C ARG A 269 -27.76 -8.83 -12.29
N GLU A 270 -27.42 -8.28 -13.46
CA GLU A 270 -28.32 -7.45 -14.26
C GLU A 270 -28.42 -8.00 -15.69
N ASN A 271 -29.64 -8.14 -16.21
CA ASN A 271 -29.92 -8.55 -17.59
C ASN A 271 -29.16 -9.83 -18.03
N GLY A 272 -29.07 -10.82 -17.14
CA GLY A 272 -28.37 -12.10 -17.37
C GLY A 272 -26.84 -12.04 -17.29
N LYS A 273 -26.25 -10.88 -17.00
CA LYS A 273 -24.81 -10.66 -16.83
C LYS A 273 -24.49 -10.36 -15.36
N ILE A 274 -23.21 -10.40 -15.00
CA ILE A 274 -22.71 -9.82 -13.74
C ILE A 274 -22.05 -8.49 -14.09
N VAL A 275 -22.42 -7.43 -13.38
CA VAL A 275 -21.85 -6.08 -13.51
C VAL A 275 -21.19 -5.65 -12.20
N THR A 276 -20.19 -4.78 -12.31
CA THR A 276 -19.57 -4.11 -11.16
C THR A 276 -20.25 -2.77 -10.95
N LYS A 277 -20.65 -2.49 -9.70
CA LYS A 277 -21.02 -1.13 -9.25
C LYS A 277 -20.07 -0.70 -8.13
N LEU A 278 -19.80 0.59 -8.04
CA LEU A 278 -19.11 1.18 -6.89
C LEU A 278 -20.13 1.83 -5.97
N VAL A 279 -19.94 1.67 -4.66
CA VAL A 279 -20.82 2.22 -3.61
C VAL A 279 -19.99 2.97 -2.58
N LYS A 280 -20.48 4.11 -2.10
CA LYS A 280 -19.90 4.89 -1.01
C LYS A 280 -21.04 5.57 -0.26
N LEU A 281 -21.30 5.14 0.97
CA LEU A 281 -22.31 5.80 1.80
C LEU A 281 -21.76 7.15 2.28
N ASP A 282 -22.60 8.20 2.27
CA ASP A 282 -22.19 9.58 2.51
C ASP A 282 -22.12 9.97 4.00
N TRP A 283 -22.62 9.10 4.90
CA TRP A 283 -22.49 9.24 6.35
C TRP A 283 -21.52 8.20 6.95
N PRO A 284 -20.86 8.51 8.10
CA PRO A 284 -20.09 7.51 8.84
C PRO A 284 -21.03 6.46 9.44
N ILE A 285 -20.94 5.22 8.97
CA ILE A 285 -21.77 4.11 9.44
C ILE A 285 -21.21 3.43 10.69
N ALA A 286 -19.96 3.71 11.04
CA ALA A 286 -19.19 2.91 11.98
C ALA A 286 -18.26 3.77 12.86
N ARG A 287 -17.98 3.29 14.07
CA ARG A 287 -16.92 3.82 14.95
C ARG A 287 -16.33 2.71 15.80
N ILE A 288 -15.03 2.81 16.10
CA ILE A 288 -14.32 1.93 17.02
C ILE A 288 -14.00 2.74 18.30
N PRO A 289 -14.82 2.66 19.36
CA PRO A 289 -14.66 3.51 20.54
C PRO A 289 -13.54 3.03 21.48
N THR A 290 -12.78 3.95 22.07
CA THR A 290 -11.88 3.61 23.18
C THR A 290 -12.65 3.14 24.42
N LEU A 291 -12.03 2.29 25.23
CA LEU A 291 -12.45 2.11 26.61
C LEU A 291 -11.92 3.29 27.43
N ALA A 292 -12.79 3.93 28.22
CA ALA A 292 -12.41 5.12 28.99
C ALA A 292 -11.27 4.81 30.00
N PRO A 293 -10.27 5.71 30.17
CA PRO A 293 -9.10 5.45 31.03
C PRO A 293 -9.44 5.22 32.51
N HIS A 294 -10.63 5.62 32.95
CA HIS A 294 -11.18 5.32 34.28
C HIS A 294 -11.30 3.82 34.58
N PHE A 295 -11.35 2.95 33.57
CA PHE A 295 -11.30 1.48 33.74
C PHE A 295 -9.87 0.93 33.97
N GLY A 296 -8.87 1.80 34.10
CA GLY A 296 -7.52 1.44 34.51
C GLY A 296 -6.84 0.49 33.54
N ALA A 297 -6.29 -0.62 34.05
CA ALA A 297 -5.49 -1.56 33.26
C ALA A 297 -6.24 -2.16 32.04
N ALA A 298 -7.57 -2.25 32.08
CA ALA A 298 -8.37 -2.74 30.94
C ALA A 298 -8.40 -1.75 29.75
N ALA A 299 -8.14 -0.47 30.01
CA ALA A 299 -8.08 0.60 29.00
C ALA A 299 -6.65 0.82 28.45
N ASN A 300 -5.69 -0.05 28.81
CA ASN A 300 -4.33 -0.01 28.30
C ASN A 300 -4.12 -1.12 27.25
N GLY A 301 -3.50 -0.77 26.12
CA GLY A 301 -3.15 -1.72 25.07
C GLY A 301 -1.97 -2.65 25.42
N PRO A 302 -1.59 -3.58 24.52
CA PRO A 302 -2.09 -3.72 23.15
C PRO A 302 -3.49 -4.36 23.10
N PHE A 303 -4.35 -3.81 22.25
CA PHE A 303 -5.72 -4.27 22.10
C PHE A 303 -5.85 -5.38 21.05
N ASN A 304 -6.79 -6.30 21.26
CA ASN A 304 -7.08 -7.38 20.33
C ASN A 304 -7.91 -6.87 19.14
N LYS A 305 -7.35 -6.99 17.92
CA LYS A 305 -7.99 -6.52 16.68
C LYS A 305 -9.30 -7.26 16.33
N GLU A 306 -9.50 -8.48 16.81
CA GLU A 306 -10.70 -9.30 16.57
C GLU A 306 -11.83 -9.05 17.59
N THR A 307 -11.49 -8.73 18.85
CA THR A 307 -12.47 -8.70 19.95
C THR A 307 -12.64 -7.35 20.63
N GLN A 308 -11.68 -6.43 20.49
CA GLN A 308 -11.73 -5.09 21.09
C GLN A 308 -11.80 -3.98 20.02
N MET A 309 -11.04 -4.07 18.93
CA MET A 309 -11.07 -3.07 17.83
C MET A 309 -12.22 -3.28 16.83
N VAL A 310 -13.40 -3.65 17.33
CA VAL A 310 -14.54 -4.06 16.49
C VAL A 310 -15.50 -2.88 16.27
N PRO A 311 -15.75 -2.46 15.01
CA PRO A 311 -16.64 -1.35 14.73
C PRO A 311 -18.07 -1.61 15.20
N ILE A 312 -18.62 -0.62 15.91
CA ILE A 312 -20.04 -0.52 16.25
C ILE A 312 -20.75 0.18 15.09
N VAL A 313 -21.88 -0.36 14.64
CA VAL A 313 -22.65 0.12 13.47
C VAL A 313 -24.13 0.38 13.74
N GLY A 314 -24.56 0.34 15.01
CA GLY A 314 -25.91 0.69 15.40
C GLY A 314 -26.36 0.08 16.72
N LEU A 315 -27.61 0.38 17.08
CA LEU A 315 -28.28 -0.11 18.29
C LEU A 315 -29.43 -1.07 17.96
N ASP A 316 -29.65 -2.02 18.85
CA ASP A 316 -30.71 -3.02 18.83
C ASP A 316 -30.93 -3.53 20.27
N ASN A 317 -31.76 -2.82 21.05
CA ASN A 317 -32.07 -3.18 22.44
C ASN A 317 -33.28 -4.13 22.55
N SER A 318 -33.48 -5.01 21.55
CA SER A 318 -34.64 -5.91 21.51
C SER A 318 -34.62 -7.02 22.57
N ASP A 319 -33.46 -7.26 23.19
CA ASP A 319 -33.24 -8.11 24.36
C ASP A 319 -33.45 -7.38 25.70
N PHE A 320 -33.50 -6.04 25.71
CA PHE A 320 -33.50 -5.26 26.94
C PHE A 320 -34.85 -5.31 27.67
N GLY A 321 -34.86 -5.88 28.88
CA GLY A 321 -36.07 -6.07 29.67
C GLY A 321 -36.94 -7.26 29.22
N ALA A 322 -36.51 -8.02 28.20
CA ALA A 322 -37.15 -9.27 27.82
C ALA A 322 -36.92 -10.34 28.91
N SER A 323 -37.93 -10.58 29.75
CA SER A 323 -37.96 -11.77 30.59
C SER A 323 -37.83 -13.01 29.71
N SER A 324 -36.86 -13.88 30.00
CA SER A 324 -36.50 -15.03 29.15
C SER A 324 -37.72 -15.91 28.89
N SER A 325 -38.32 -15.74 27.71
CA SER A 325 -39.57 -16.39 27.33
C SER A 325 -39.24 -17.81 26.89
N GLU A 326 -39.65 -18.83 27.65
CA GLU A 326 -39.37 -20.25 27.32
C GLU A 326 -40.15 -20.77 26.10
N ASN A 327 -40.80 -19.87 25.33
CA ASN A 327 -41.36 -20.16 24.02
C ASN A 327 -40.22 -20.21 22.99
N GLY A 328 -39.64 -21.40 22.84
CA GLY A 328 -38.65 -21.73 21.81
C GLY A 328 -39.23 -21.77 20.39
N GLU A 329 -39.86 -20.68 19.94
CA GLU A 329 -39.97 -20.41 18.51
C GLU A 329 -38.56 -20.05 18.01
N ASP A 330 -37.99 -20.88 17.14
CA ASP A 330 -36.69 -20.61 16.54
C ASP A 330 -36.68 -19.21 15.95
N TRP A 331 -35.75 -18.36 16.40
CA TRP A 331 -35.52 -17.05 15.78
C TRP A 331 -35.02 -17.29 14.34
N LYS A 332 -35.97 -17.26 13.40
CA LYS A 332 -35.73 -17.33 11.96
C LYS A 332 -35.56 -15.89 11.48
N PRO A 333 -34.32 -15.41 11.26
CA PRO A 333 -34.12 -14.07 10.72
C PRO A 333 -34.84 -13.96 9.38
N ALA A 334 -35.41 -12.79 9.09
CA ALA A 334 -35.89 -12.49 7.75
C ALA A 334 -34.72 -12.62 6.76
N VAL A 335 -34.74 -13.68 5.95
CA VAL A 335 -33.61 -14.04 5.08
C VAL A 335 -33.61 -13.11 3.87
N ILE A 336 -32.96 -11.95 4.01
CA ILE A 336 -32.90 -10.93 2.96
C ILE A 336 -32.23 -11.50 1.68
N GLY A 337 -32.91 -11.34 0.55
CA GLY A 337 -32.55 -12.00 -0.73
C GLY A 337 -33.03 -13.46 -0.86
N GLY A 338 -33.52 -14.09 0.21
CA GLY A 338 -33.93 -15.49 0.21
C GLY A 338 -32.80 -16.47 0.56
N GLU A 339 -33.18 -17.70 0.91
CA GLU A 339 -32.26 -18.73 1.39
C GLU A 339 -31.20 -19.11 0.34
N GLY A 340 -29.97 -19.35 0.79
CA GLY A 340 -28.83 -19.69 -0.08
C GLY A 340 -28.22 -18.52 -0.88
N THR A 341 -28.78 -17.31 -0.83
CA THR A 341 -28.20 -16.14 -1.50
C THR A 341 -27.03 -15.52 -0.74
N PHE A 342 -26.23 -14.70 -1.41
CA PHE A 342 -25.17 -13.93 -0.75
C PHE A 342 -25.75 -12.94 0.28
N ALA A 343 -26.83 -12.22 -0.06
CA ALA A 343 -27.46 -11.26 0.84
C ALA A 343 -27.88 -11.89 2.20
N ALA A 344 -28.30 -13.15 2.20
CA ALA A 344 -28.66 -13.90 3.42
C ALA A 344 -27.51 -14.00 4.45
N THR A 345 -26.25 -14.08 3.99
CA THR A 345 -25.06 -14.20 4.86
C THR A 345 -24.66 -12.87 5.49
N GLN A 346 -25.20 -11.75 5.01
CA GLN A 346 -24.80 -10.40 5.37
C GLN A 346 -25.70 -9.79 6.48
N PRO A 347 -25.30 -8.65 7.10
CA PRO A 347 -26.15 -7.90 8.01
C PRO A 347 -27.28 -7.19 7.25
N GLU A 348 -28.53 -7.42 7.64
CA GLU A 348 -29.72 -6.92 6.92
C GLU A 348 -29.73 -5.39 6.73
N ARG A 349 -29.39 -4.63 7.79
CA ARG A 349 -29.31 -3.16 7.73
C ARG A 349 -28.24 -2.68 6.73
N LEU A 350 -27.12 -3.40 6.61
CA LEU A 350 -26.06 -3.07 5.65
C LEU A 350 -26.50 -3.40 4.21
N VAL A 351 -27.12 -4.58 3.98
CA VAL A 351 -27.70 -4.92 2.67
C VAL A 351 -28.68 -3.84 2.22
N LYS A 352 -29.61 -3.43 3.10
CA LYS A 352 -30.59 -2.37 2.80
C LYS A 352 -29.94 -1.02 2.47
N ALA A 353 -28.93 -0.59 3.24
CA ALA A 353 -28.23 0.67 2.98
C ALA A 353 -27.47 0.68 1.64
N ILE A 354 -26.66 -0.35 1.39
CA ILE A 354 -25.88 -0.52 0.15
C ILE A 354 -26.80 -0.66 -1.07
N SER A 355 -27.94 -1.35 -0.92
CA SER A 355 -28.92 -1.52 -2.00
C SER A 355 -29.69 -0.23 -2.28
N GLY A 356 -30.02 0.56 -1.27
CA GLY A 356 -30.67 1.87 -1.42
C GLY A 356 -29.82 2.84 -2.23
N GLU A 357 -28.53 2.97 -1.87
CA GLU A 357 -27.55 3.80 -2.60
C GLU A 357 -27.39 3.36 -4.08
N LEU A 358 -27.38 2.05 -4.34
CA LEU A 358 -27.21 1.50 -5.69
C LEU A 358 -28.52 1.34 -6.50
N GLY A 359 -29.67 1.73 -5.95
CA GLY A 359 -30.99 1.52 -6.55
C GLY A 359 -31.41 0.06 -6.73
N ILE A 360 -30.79 -0.87 -5.99
CA ILE A 360 -31.05 -2.32 -6.09
C ILE A 360 -32.31 -2.67 -5.30
N THR A 361 -33.31 -3.20 -5.99
CA THR A 361 -34.60 -3.62 -5.41
C THR A 361 -34.69 -5.12 -5.16
N ASP A 362 -34.07 -5.94 -6.01
CA ASP A 362 -33.89 -7.37 -5.78
C ASP A 362 -32.56 -7.65 -5.07
N PHE A 363 -32.62 -7.96 -3.76
CA PHE A 363 -31.43 -8.31 -2.99
C PHE A 363 -30.80 -9.65 -3.40
N ALA A 364 -31.53 -10.55 -4.08
CA ALA A 364 -30.99 -11.80 -4.61
C ALA A 364 -30.06 -11.58 -5.81
N SER A 365 -30.17 -10.43 -6.49
CA SER A 365 -29.27 -10.03 -7.57
C SER A 365 -27.84 -9.75 -7.11
N ILE A 366 -27.62 -9.46 -5.82
CA ILE A 366 -26.27 -9.20 -5.27
C ILE A 366 -25.51 -10.52 -5.21
N VAL A 367 -24.43 -10.62 -5.99
CA VAL A 367 -23.60 -11.82 -6.12
C VAL A 367 -22.51 -11.86 -5.05
N ASN A 368 -21.84 -10.73 -4.82
CA ASN A 368 -20.78 -10.56 -3.81
C ASN A 368 -20.46 -9.06 -3.61
N TRP A 369 -19.65 -8.72 -2.60
CA TRP A 369 -19.04 -7.39 -2.47
C TRP A 369 -17.63 -7.43 -1.89
N GLU A 370 -16.86 -6.37 -2.13
CA GLU A 370 -15.58 -6.07 -1.49
C GLU A 370 -15.67 -4.65 -0.95
N LEU A 371 -15.89 -4.53 0.36
CA LEU A 371 -16.13 -3.26 1.04
C LEU A 371 -15.04 -2.96 2.07
N GLU A 372 -14.78 -1.67 2.28
CA GLU A 372 -13.73 -1.10 3.11
C GLU A 372 -14.32 -0.06 4.08
N LEU A 373 -13.85 -0.03 5.33
CA LEU A 373 -14.09 1.09 6.25
C LEU A 373 -12.93 2.08 6.23
N PHE A 374 -13.25 3.38 6.22
CA PHE A 374 -12.29 4.47 6.07
C PHE A 374 -12.69 5.73 6.86
N ASP A 375 -11.71 6.54 7.30
CA ASP A 375 -11.95 7.88 7.89
C ASP A 375 -12.69 8.77 6.88
N THR A 376 -13.86 9.29 7.29
CA THR A 376 -14.69 10.21 6.50
C THR A 376 -14.21 11.66 6.55
N GLN A 377 -13.34 12.03 7.50
CA GLN A 377 -12.91 13.42 7.70
C GLN A 377 -12.20 13.96 6.43
N PRO A 378 -12.76 14.97 5.74
CA PRO A 378 -12.25 15.42 4.45
C PRO A 378 -10.77 15.83 4.45
N ALA A 379 -10.09 15.60 3.33
CA ALA A 379 -8.72 16.09 3.12
C ALA A 379 -8.73 17.63 3.04
N GLN A 380 -7.79 18.29 3.73
CA GLN A 380 -7.83 19.74 3.88
C GLN A 380 -6.44 20.34 4.14
N THR A 381 -6.26 21.61 3.77
CA THR A 381 -5.06 22.38 4.11
C THR A 381 -5.02 22.73 5.60
N GLY A 382 -3.86 22.62 6.24
CA GLY A 382 -3.67 22.92 7.66
C GLY A 382 -2.33 23.59 7.98
N GLY A 383 -2.11 23.90 9.26
CA GLY A 383 -1.03 24.81 9.71
C GLY A 383 -1.44 26.27 9.61
N LEU A 384 -0.74 27.16 10.34
CA LEU A 384 -1.12 28.58 10.46
C LEU A 384 -1.18 29.29 9.10
N SER A 385 -0.26 28.98 8.19
CA SER A 385 -0.19 29.56 6.83
C SER A 385 -0.67 28.59 5.74
N ARG A 386 -1.42 27.52 6.09
CA ARG A 386 -1.90 26.46 5.17
C ARG A 386 -0.77 25.69 4.46
N GLU A 387 0.36 25.51 5.14
CA GLU A 387 1.59 24.86 4.65
C GLU A 387 1.52 23.33 4.57
N PHE A 388 0.47 22.72 5.13
CA PHE A 388 0.28 21.26 5.16
C PHE A 388 -1.03 20.84 4.46
N ILE A 389 -1.12 19.58 4.06
CA ILE A 389 -2.37 18.88 3.76
C ILE A 389 -2.52 17.71 4.73
N PHE A 390 -3.65 17.66 5.43
CA PHE A 390 -4.03 16.56 6.32
C PHE A 390 -5.08 15.69 5.61
N ALA A 391 -4.78 14.41 5.40
CA ALA A 391 -5.66 13.48 4.69
C ALA A 391 -5.46 12.03 5.18
N GLY A 392 -6.47 11.18 5.01
CA GLY A 392 -6.29 9.73 5.17
C GLY A 392 -5.80 9.11 3.86
N ARG A 393 -5.05 8.00 3.95
CA ARG A 393 -4.61 7.18 2.80
C ARG A 393 -3.66 7.93 1.85
N ILE A 394 -2.73 8.71 2.38
CA ILE A 394 -1.73 9.45 1.57
C ILE A 394 -0.78 8.46 0.88
N ASP A 395 -0.37 7.41 1.60
CA ASP A 395 0.18 6.15 1.10
C ASP A 395 -0.73 5.48 0.05
N ASP A 396 -0.26 5.13 -1.14
CA ASP A 396 0.57 5.97 -2.03
C ASP A 396 -0.33 6.72 -3.05
N LYS A 397 -1.57 7.01 -2.65
CA LYS A 397 -2.48 7.85 -3.44
C LYS A 397 -1.90 9.25 -3.72
N LEU A 398 -0.89 9.70 -2.97
CA LEU A 398 -0.11 10.91 -3.22
C LEU A 398 0.80 10.80 -4.45
N CYS A 399 1.73 9.84 -4.53
CA CYS A 399 2.63 9.77 -5.68
C CYS A 399 1.90 9.19 -6.90
N SER A 400 1.03 8.18 -6.72
CA SER A 400 0.15 7.67 -7.79
C SER A 400 -0.70 8.77 -8.46
N TRP A 401 -1.31 9.67 -7.69
CA TRP A 401 -2.06 10.79 -8.27
C TRP A 401 -1.14 11.78 -8.99
N ALA A 402 0.01 12.12 -8.39
CA ALA A 402 0.97 13.04 -8.99
C ALA A 402 1.57 12.50 -10.31
N ALA A 403 1.83 11.19 -10.39
CA ALA A 403 2.30 10.51 -11.59
C ALA A 403 1.26 10.56 -12.73
N ILE A 404 -0.03 10.34 -12.43
CA ILE A 404 -1.10 10.48 -13.43
C ILE A 404 -1.22 11.92 -13.93
N GLN A 405 -1.25 12.92 -13.05
CA GLN A 405 -1.31 14.33 -13.47
C GLN A 405 -0.07 14.73 -14.30
N ALA A 406 1.11 14.20 -13.99
CA ALA A 406 2.32 14.38 -14.80
C ALA A 406 2.20 13.76 -16.20
N LEU A 407 1.68 12.54 -16.31
CA LEU A 407 1.44 11.87 -17.59
C LEU A 407 0.43 12.65 -18.44
N LEU A 408 -0.68 13.11 -17.85
CA LEU A 408 -1.69 13.94 -18.51
C LEU A 408 -1.06 15.24 -19.07
N ASN A 409 -0.29 15.97 -18.28
CA ASN A 409 0.41 17.18 -18.74
C ASN A 409 1.41 16.88 -19.88
N SER A 410 2.09 15.73 -19.81
CA SER A 410 3.09 15.31 -20.80
C SER A 410 2.50 15.04 -22.19
N SER A 411 1.18 14.79 -22.30
CA SER A 411 0.47 14.61 -23.59
C SER A 411 0.82 15.71 -24.61
N SER A 412 1.11 16.93 -24.14
CA SER A 412 1.50 18.08 -24.97
C SER A 412 2.82 17.95 -25.74
N THR A 413 3.72 17.02 -25.37
CA THR A 413 5.04 16.82 -26.01
C THR A 413 5.21 15.44 -26.66
N LEU A 414 4.13 14.67 -26.80
CA LEU A 414 4.16 13.31 -27.35
C LEU A 414 4.59 13.27 -28.84
N SER A 415 4.34 14.36 -29.57
CA SER A 415 4.65 14.52 -31.00
C SER A 415 6.15 14.60 -31.32
N SER A 416 6.99 14.91 -30.34
CA SER A 416 8.45 15.02 -30.47
C SER A 416 9.22 13.88 -29.78
N SER A 417 8.53 12.85 -29.30
CA SER A 417 9.14 11.71 -28.59
C SER A 417 9.11 10.43 -29.42
N SER A 418 10.13 9.59 -29.27
CA SER A 418 10.20 8.22 -29.79
C SER A 418 10.05 7.14 -28.71
N GLN A 419 9.82 7.53 -27.45
CA GLN A 419 9.60 6.62 -26.33
C GLN A 419 8.12 6.34 -26.06
N ILE A 420 7.85 5.32 -25.24
CA ILE A 420 6.56 5.13 -24.57
C ILE A 420 6.62 5.84 -23.22
N ARG A 421 5.60 6.62 -22.84
CA ARG A 421 5.42 7.13 -21.48
C ARG A 421 4.43 6.26 -20.76
N ILE A 422 4.76 5.75 -19.58
CA ILE A 422 3.94 4.79 -18.82
C ILE A 422 3.77 5.28 -17.38
N VAL A 423 2.54 5.23 -16.87
CA VAL A 423 2.25 5.25 -15.43
C VAL A 423 1.59 3.93 -15.04
N ALA A 424 2.16 3.23 -14.07
CA ALA A 424 1.68 1.93 -13.60
C ALA A 424 1.31 1.99 -12.11
N LEU A 425 0.03 1.82 -11.82
CA LEU A 425 -0.54 1.89 -10.47
C LEU A 425 -0.96 0.49 -10.03
N PHE A 426 -0.31 -0.04 -9.00
CA PHE A 426 -0.54 -1.39 -8.49
C PHE A 426 -1.46 -1.42 -7.27
N ASP A 427 -2.01 -2.60 -6.98
CA ASP A 427 -2.75 -2.97 -5.77
C ASP A 427 -1.88 -3.96 -4.95
N ASP A 428 -2.32 -4.35 -3.77
CA ASP A 428 -1.65 -5.35 -2.92
C ASP A 428 -0.20 -5.04 -2.47
N GLU A 429 0.34 -3.81 -2.62
CA GLU A 429 1.70 -3.47 -2.12
C GLU A 429 1.79 -3.72 -0.62
N GLU A 430 0.85 -3.15 0.13
CA GLU A 430 0.68 -3.20 1.59
C GLU A 430 0.60 -4.63 2.18
N VAL A 431 0.51 -5.66 1.32
CA VAL A 431 0.50 -7.09 1.66
C VAL A 431 1.55 -7.92 0.90
N GLY A 432 2.54 -7.27 0.26
CA GLY A 432 3.72 -7.87 -0.36
C GLY A 432 3.67 -8.05 -1.88
N SER A 433 2.72 -7.39 -2.54
CA SER A 433 2.51 -7.27 -4.01
C SER A 433 2.43 -8.60 -4.79
N LEU A 434 2.22 -9.74 -4.10
CA LEU A 434 2.26 -11.11 -4.64
C LEU A 434 0.88 -11.63 -5.07
N LEU A 435 0.09 -10.80 -5.74
CA LEU A 435 -1.17 -11.17 -6.37
C LEU A 435 -1.22 -10.68 -7.82
N ARG A 436 -2.16 -11.19 -8.63
CA ARG A 436 -2.22 -10.94 -10.08
C ARG A 436 -2.28 -9.46 -10.48
N GLN A 437 -2.68 -8.59 -9.56
CA GLN A 437 -2.80 -7.14 -9.76
C GLN A 437 -1.68 -6.33 -9.07
N GLY A 438 -0.85 -6.95 -8.22
CA GLY A 438 0.32 -6.29 -7.61
C GLY A 438 1.58 -6.31 -8.47
N ALA A 439 2.63 -5.62 -8.01
CA ALA A 439 3.87 -5.37 -8.73
C ALA A 439 4.71 -6.63 -9.00
N ARG A 440 4.47 -7.74 -8.30
CA ARG A 440 5.12 -9.05 -8.58
C ARG A 440 4.36 -9.89 -9.60
N SER A 441 3.29 -9.35 -10.17
CA SER A 441 2.57 -9.98 -11.27
C SER A 441 3.25 -9.75 -12.62
N ASN A 442 2.76 -10.42 -13.65
CA ASN A 442 3.16 -10.17 -15.03
C ASN A 442 2.54 -8.89 -15.65
N PHE A 443 1.88 -8.00 -14.88
CA PHE A 443 1.05 -6.93 -15.45
C PHE A 443 1.89 -5.97 -16.32
N LEU A 444 2.82 -5.20 -15.74
CA LEU A 444 3.70 -4.31 -16.52
C LEU A 444 4.52 -5.05 -17.60
N PRO A 445 5.17 -6.20 -17.31
CA PRO A 445 5.84 -7.00 -18.35
C PRO A 445 4.94 -7.34 -19.54
N SER A 446 3.68 -7.74 -19.30
CA SER A 446 2.73 -8.13 -20.36
C SER A 446 2.18 -6.92 -21.12
N ILE A 447 2.00 -5.75 -20.48
CA ILE A 447 1.70 -4.51 -21.20
C ILE A 447 2.84 -4.17 -22.16
N MET A 448 4.08 -4.19 -21.69
CA MET A 448 5.26 -3.83 -22.51
C MET A 448 5.51 -4.84 -23.64
N GLU A 449 5.37 -6.14 -23.36
CA GLU A 449 5.43 -7.20 -24.37
C GLU A 449 4.40 -6.96 -25.49
N ARG A 450 3.13 -6.74 -25.14
CA ARG A 450 2.05 -6.52 -26.11
C ARG A 450 2.20 -5.22 -26.91
N ILE A 451 2.78 -4.16 -26.33
CA ILE A 451 3.11 -2.95 -27.10
C ILE A 451 4.24 -3.24 -28.10
N VAL A 452 5.26 -4.02 -27.71
CA VAL A 452 6.36 -4.38 -28.61
C VAL A 452 5.92 -5.33 -29.73
N GLU A 453 5.01 -6.28 -29.44
CA GLU A 453 4.46 -7.20 -30.45
C GLU A 453 3.62 -6.49 -31.51
N GLU A 454 2.76 -5.55 -31.11
CA GLU A 454 1.84 -4.83 -32.00
C GLU A 454 2.55 -4.00 -33.08
N PHE A 455 3.73 -3.45 -32.78
CA PHE A 455 4.53 -2.67 -33.73
C PHE A 455 5.50 -3.53 -34.56
N ALA A 456 5.60 -4.85 -34.30
CA ALA A 456 6.57 -5.73 -34.92
C ALA A 456 6.10 -6.33 -36.28
N ASP A 457 5.49 -5.53 -37.15
CA ASP A 457 5.20 -5.75 -38.60
C ASP A 457 5.10 -7.23 -39.07
N GLY A 458 4.28 -8.04 -38.39
CA GLY A 458 4.10 -9.47 -38.70
C GLY A 458 5.36 -10.36 -38.59
N GLY A 459 6.47 -9.85 -38.06
CA GLY A 459 7.78 -10.50 -38.06
C GLY A 459 8.52 -10.35 -36.73
N LYS A 460 8.98 -11.49 -36.16
CA LYS A 460 9.69 -11.49 -34.87
C LYS A 460 11.06 -10.83 -34.96
N VAL A 461 11.10 -9.51 -34.75
CA VAL A 461 12.32 -8.71 -34.54
C VAL A 461 13.04 -9.26 -33.30
N LYS A 462 14.08 -10.08 -33.52
CA LYS A 462 14.77 -10.79 -32.45
C LYS A 462 15.28 -9.82 -31.37
N GLY A 463 15.00 -10.14 -30.12
CA GLY A 463 15.40 -9.34 -28.95
C GLY A 463 14.73 -7.95 -28.84
N ALA A 464 13.64 -7.67 -29.56
CA ALA A 464 12.95 -6.38 -29.50
C ALA A 464 12.56 -5.99 -28.07
N LEU A 465 11.84 -6.87 -27.35
CA LEU A 465 11.42 -6.62 -25.96
C LEU A 465 12.62 -6.40 -25.03
N SER A 466 13.68 -7.20 -25.19
CA SER A 466 14.93 -7.05 -24.42
C SER A 466 15.63 -5.71 -24.67
N ARG A 467 15.61 -5.20 -25.92
CA ARG A 467 16.11 -3.85 -26.23
C ARG A 467 15.20 -2.77 -25.66
N THR A 468 13.88 -2.94 -25.72
CA THR A 468 12.93 -2.02 -25.09
C THR A 468 13.15 -1.94 -23.59
N TYR A 469 13.33 -3.05 -22.87
CA TYR A 469 13.69 -3.04 -21.44
C TYR A 469 15.03 -2.35 -21.19
N ALA A 470 16.09 -2.66 -21.95
CA ALA A 470 17.40 -2.03 -21.78
C ALA A 470 17.39 -0.50 -22.04
N ASN A 471 16.58 -0.05 -23.02
CA ASN A 471 16.36 1.37 -23.32
C ASN A 471 15.34 2.05 -22.39
N SER A 472 14.70 1.32 -21.47
CA SER A 472 13.73 1.89 -20.53
C SER A 472 14.40 2.36 -19.24
N PHE A 473 13.66 3.16 -18.48
CA PHE A 473 13.99 3.52 -17.10
C PHE A 473 12.73 3.62 -16.26
N LEU A 474 12.85 3.23 -14.98
CA LEU A 474 11.76 3.14 -14.03
C LEU A 474 11.99 4.07 -12.83
N VAL A 475 11.11 5.06 -12.66
CA VAL A 475 10.92 5.73 -11.38
C VAL A 475 9.90 4.92 -10.58
N SER A 476 10.41 4.12 -9.63
CA SER A 476 9.62 3.60 -8.53
C SER A 476 9.21 4.79 -7.66
N SER A 477 7.92 5.05 -7.60
CA SER A 477 7.29 6.28 -7.15
C SER A 477 6.44 5.94 -5.94
N ASP A 478 7.00 6.18 -4.77
CA ASP A 478 6.47 5.75 -3.48
C ASP A 478 6.69 6.86 -2.44
N VAL A 479 5.82 6.97 -1.44
CA VAL A 479 5.88 8.04 -0.44
C VAL A 479 7.10 7.91 0.47
N ILE A 480 7.68 9.04 0.86
CA ILE A 480 8.93 9.07 1.63
C ILE A 480 8.71 9.63 3.03
N HIS A 481 9.45 9.13 4.02
CA HIS A 481 9.42 9.67 5.39
C HIS A 481 10.01 11.10 5.45
N ALA A 482 9.14 12.11 5.52
CA ALA A 482 9.55 13.47 5.87
C ALA A 482 10.10 13.52 7.30
N VAL A 483 11.00 14.45 7.58
CA VAL A 483 11.64 14.60 8.89
C VAL A 483 10.64 15.04 9.97
N ASN A 484 10.44 14.20 10.97
CA ASN A 484 9.59 14.50 12.12
C ASN A 484 10.42 15.17 13.23
N PRO A 485 10.19 16.46 13.54
CA PRO A 485 11.01 17.20 14.50
C PRO A 485 10.91 16.67 15.94
N ASN A 486 9.87 15.89 16.25
CA ASN A 486 9.71 15.28 17.58
C ASN A 486 10.55 14.00 17.77
N PHE A 487 11.15 13.47 16.69
CA PHE A 487 11.87 12.20 16.67
C PHE A 487 13.17 12.26 15.84
N LEU A 488 13.87 13.40 15.85
CA LEU A 488 15.07 13.64 15.03
C LEU A 488 16.15 12.54 15.17
N ASN A 489 16.24 11.90 16.34
CA ASN A 489 17.17 10.80 16.61
C ASN A 489 16.91 9.53 15.76
N ALA A 490 15.71 9.37 15.19
CA ALA A 490 15.36 8.25 14.31
C ALA A 490 15.79 8.47 12.84
N TYR A 491 16.15 9.69 12.45
CA TYR A 491 16.53 10.04 11.09
C TYR A 491 18.05 10.04 10.92
N LEU A 492 18.50 9.86 9.68
CA LEU A 492 19.90 10.04 9.30
C LEU A 492 20.16 11.53 8.98
N GLU A 493 21.25 12.06 9.53
CA GLU A 493 21.68 13.43 9.27
C GLU A 493 21.97 13.63 7.77
N ASN A 494 21.59 14.78 7.23
CA ASN A 494 21.66 15.13 5.80
C ASN A 494 20.78 14.30 4.84
N HIS A 495 20.16 13.20 5.30
CA HIS A 495 19.31 12.30 4.49
C HIS A 495 17.86 12.29 5.01
N SER A 496 17.36 13.48 5.38
CA SER A 496 16.11 13.69 6.11
C SER A 496 15.26 14.78 5.40
N PRO A 497 14.40 14.38 4.44
CA PRO A 497 13.72 15.31 3.55
C PRO A 497 12.64 16.13 4.27
N ARG A 498 12.38 17.33 3.75
CA ARG A 498 11.45 18.31 4.31
C ARG A 498 10.26 18.52 3.38
N LEU A 499 9.12 18.89 3.98
CA LEU A 499 7.91 19.25 3.26
C LEU A 499 8.07 20.58 2.51
N ASN A 500 7.33 20.74 1.41
CA ASN A 500 7.28 21.88 0.49
C ASN A 500 8.60 22.19 -0.24
N ILE A 501 9.45 21.18 -0.45
CA ILE A 501 10.74 21.30 -1.17
C ILE A 501 10.76 20.49 -2.47
N GLY A 502 10.10 19.33 -2.49
CA GLY A 502 10.03 18.41 -3.63
C GLY A 502 10.30 16.95 -3.24
N PRO A 503 10.14 16.02 -4.20
CA PRO A 503 10.39 14.59 -3.98
C PRO A 503 11.79 14.27 -3.43
N ALA A 504 11.90 13.14 -2.75
CA ALA A 504 13.16 12.63 -2.22
C ALA A 504 13.54 11.32 -2.93
N VAL A 505 14.79 11.22 -3.37
CA VAL A 505 15.41 9.97 -3.84
C VAL A 505 15.70 9.10 -2.62
N SER A 506 15.21 7.86 -2.64
CA SER A 506 15.35 6.89 -1.55
C SER A 506 16.53 5.97 -1.83
N ALA A 507 17.55 5.99 -0.97
CA ALA A 507 18.72 5.13 -1.07
C ALA A 507 18.77 4.11 0.08
N ASP A 508 19.11 2.86 -0.25
CA ASP A 508 19.29 1.79 0.74
C ASP A 508 20.37 0.80 0.26
N SER A 509 21.38 0.57 1.10
CA SER A 509 22.53 -0.29 0.76
C SER A 509 22.26 -1.80 0.83
N ASN A 510 21.07 -2.21 1.25
CA ASN A 510 20.62 -3.61 1.33
C ASN A 510 19.56 -3.94 0.26
N ALA A 511 19.44 -3.09 -0.77
CA ALA A 511 18.51 -3.25 -1.89
C ALA A 511 17.02 -3.32 -1.51
N HIS A 512 16.62 -2.67 -0.42
CA HIS A 512 15.19 -2.32 -0.21
C HIS A 512 14.69 -1.30 -1.26
N MET A 513 15.62 -0.59 -1.90
CA MET A 513 15.44 0.39 -2.97
C MET A 513 16.36 0.00 -4.15
N THR A 514 16.02 0.40 -5.39
CA THR A 514 16.82 0.16 -6.60
C THR A 514 17.86 1.24 -6.89
N THR A 515 17.80 2.36 -6.17
CA THR A 515 18.59 3.57 -6.43
C THR A 515 20.11 3.33 -6.44
N ASP A 516 20.76 3.77 -7.51
CA ASP A 516 22.22 3.84 -7.64
C ASP A 516 22.67 5.23 -8.13
N ALA A 517 23.98 5.41 -8.34
CA ALA A 517 24.55 6.68 -8.79
C ALA A 517 24.15 7.07 -10.23
N VAL A 518 23.97 6.11 -11.13
CA VAL A 518 23.53 6.33 -12.51
C VAL A 518 22.05 6.71 -12.52
N SER A 519 21.22 5.98 -11.77
CA SER A 519 19.78 6.21 -11.73
C SER A 519 19.43 7.53 -11.03
N THR A 520 20.15 7.87 -9.95
CA THR A 520 20.12 9.22 -9.33
C THR A 520 20.48 10.32 -10.33
N THR A 521 21.55 10.12 -11.12
CA THR A 521 22.00 11.11 -12.10
C THR A 521 20.97 11.30 -13.22
N ILE A 522 20.37 10.22 -13.73
CA ILE A 522 19.33 10.29 -14.77
C ILE A 522 18.13 11.12 -14.28
N LEU A 523 17.59 10.84 -13.09
CA LEU A 523 16.44 11.60 -12.59
C LEU A 523 16.78 13.06 -12.30
N GLN A 524 17.94 13.35 -11.70
CA GLN A 524 18.39 14.72 -11.45
C GLN A 524 18.55 15.50 -12.76
N ARG A 525 19.22 14.91 -13.77
CA ARG A 525 19.39 15.54 -15.10
C ARG A 525 18.05 15.81 -15.79
N CYS A 526 17.05 14.93 -15.62
CA CYS A 526 15.70 15.16 -16.16
C CYS A 526 15.01 16.38 -15.51
N VAL A 527 15.16 16.56 -14.19
CA VAL A 527 14.61 17.71 -13.45
C VAL A 527 15.38 19.00 -13.76
N ASP A 528 16.71 18.93 -13.85
CA ASP A 528 17.59 20.07 -14.15
C ASP A 528 17.24 20.78 -15.47
N ARG A 529 16.81 19.99 -16.48
CA ARG A 529 16.39 20.49 -17.79
C ARG A 529 15.21 21.47 -17.73
N ASP A 530 14.38 21.40 -16.69
CA ASP A 530 13.19 22.24 -16.50
C ASP A 530 13.38 23.41 -15.51
N ILE A 531 14.56 23.55 -14.87
CA ILE A 531 14.79 24.58 -13.86
C ILE A 531 14.61 25.97 -14.46
N GLY A 532 13.85 26.82 -13.76
CA GLY A 532 13.55 28.18 -14.19
C GLY A 532 12.39 28.28 -15.18
N ILE A 533 11.81 27.16 -15.66
CA ILE A 533 10.57 27.18 -16.46
C ILE A 533 9.37 27.51 -15.55
N ARG A 534 9.35 26.97 -14.32
CA ARG A 534 8.18 27.01 -13.43
C ARG A 534 8.18 28.27 -12.55
N LYS A 535 7.12 28.46 -11.74
CA LYS A 535 7.08 29.51 -10.70
C LYS A 535 7.88 29.12 -9.46
N VAL A 536 7.83 27.83 -9.11
CA VAL A 536 8.66 27.18 -8.08
C VAL A 536 9.15 25.88 -8.70
N ASP A 537 10.46 25.71 -8.79
CA ASP A 537 11.07 24.48 -9.31
C ASP A 537 11.18 23.45 -8.18
N PRO A 538 10.82 22.16 -8.42
CA PRO A 538 11.04 21.12 -7.43
C PRO A 538 12.53 20.86 -7.23
N LYS A 539 12.92 20.56 -5.99
CA LYS A 539 14.28 20.11 -5.67
C LYS A 539 14.22 18.66 -5.25
N LEU A 540 15.01 17.81 -5.90
CA LEU A 540 15.23 16.46 -5.39
C LEU A 540 15.98 16.54 -4.07
N GLN A 541 15.43 15.85 -3.06
CA GLN A 541 16.05 15.62 -1.77
C GLN A 541 16.62 14.19 -1.73
N VAL A 542 17.30 13.81 -0.65
CA VAL A 542 17.74 12.43 -0.42
C VAL A 542 17.15 11.93 0.89
N PHE A 543 16.68 10.68 0.88
CA PHE A 543 16.31 9.91 2.06
C PHE A 543 17.14 8.63 2.12
N GLN A 544 17.59 8.30 3.32
CA GLN A 544 18.19 7.01 3.65
C GLN A 544 18.00 6.74 5.14
N ILE A 545 17.74 5.48 5.51
CA ILE A 545 17.64 5.08 6.91
C ILE A 545 19.00 5.15 7.63
N ARG A 546 18.97 5.27 8.96
CA ARG A 546 20.16 5.04 9.79
C ARG A 546 20.58 3.57 9.74
N ASN A 547 21.88 3.29 9.88
CA ASN A 547 22.45 1.94 9.92
C ASN A 547 21.91 1.05 11.06
N ASP A 548 21.34 1.65 12.11
CA ASP A 548 20.73 0.99 13.28
C ASP A 548 19.19 0.95 13.22
N SER A 549 18.60 1.20 12.05
CA SER A 549 17.16 1.22 11.79
C SER A 549 16.73 0.12 10.79
N ARG A 550 15.44 0.09 10.44
CA ARG A 550 14.84 -0.81 9.45
C ARG A 550 14.16 0.01 8.33
N SER A 551 14.33 -0.42 7.09
CA SER A 551 13.68 0.20 5.92
C SER A 551 12.28 -0.39 5.63
N GLY A 552 11.53 0.28 4.76
CA GLY A 552 10.39 -0.30 4.08
C GLY A 552 10.83 -1.25 2.95
N GLY A 553 9.91 -1.56 2.05
CA GLY A 553 10.20 -1.97 0.68
C GLY A 553 9.33 -1.14 -0.26
N THR A 554 9.48 -1.30 -1.57
CA THR A 554 8.67 -0.63 -2.58
C THR A 554 8.41 -1.58 -3.77
N VAL A 555 7.60 -1.15 -4.74
CA VAL A 555 7.44 -1.83 -6.03
C VAL A 555 8.74 -1.90 -6.86
N GLY A 556 9.72 -1.03 -6.61
CA GLY A 556 10.91 -0.83 -7.44
C GLY A 556 11.75 -2.09 -7.66
N PRO A 557 12.27 -2.73 -6.59
CA PRO A 557 13.06 -3.96 -6.72
C PRO A 557 12.27 -5.10 -7.36
N MET A 558 10.95 -5.13 -7.17
CA MET A 558 10.06 -6.15 -7.73
C MET A 558 9.96 -6.02 -9.27
N LEU A 559 9.69 -4.80 -9.74
CA LEU A 559 9.53 -4.49 -11.16
C LEU A 559 10.87 -4.57 -11.90
N SER A 560 11.94 -4.01 -11.32
CA SER A 560 13.29 -4.07 -11.89
C SER A 560 13.77 -5.52 -12.03
N ALA A 561 13.63 -6.36 -10.99
CA ALA A 561 14.01 -7.78 -11.08
C ALA A 561 13.17 -8.57 -12.10
N SER A 562 11.91 -8.20 -12.33
CA SER A 562 11.03 -8.87 -13.31
C SER A 562 11.27 -8.48 -14.78
N THR A 563 11.97 -7.37 -15.04
CA THR A 563 12.13 -6.79 -16.39
C THR A 563 13.58 -6.53 -16.81
N GLY A 564 14.52 -6.40 -15.85
CA GLY A 564 15.88 -5.92 -16.10
C GLY A 564 15.99 -4.41 -16.36
N ILE A 565 14.93 -3.63 -16.09
CA ILE A 565 14.92 -2.18 -16.31
C ILE A 565 15.71 -1.47 -15.19
N ARG A 566 16.58 -0.52 -15.59
CA ARG A 566 17.28 0.40 -14.67
C ARG A 566 16.26 1.23 -13.89
N ALA A 567 16.41 1.33 -12.58
CA ALA A 567 15.40 1.93 -11.72
C ALA A 567 15.96 2.85 -10.64
N ILE A 568 15.12 3.76 -10.17
CA ILE A 568 15.34 4.63 -9.00
C ILE A 568 14.07 4.62 -8.14
N ASP A 569 14.23 4.64 -6.82
CA ASP A 569 13.12 4.90 -5.90
C ASP A 569 13.11 6.40 -5.55
N CYS A 570 12.03 7.10 -5.89
CA CYS A 570 11.87 8.51 -5.60
C CYS A 570 10.40 8.92 -5.55
N GLY A 571 9.98 9.54 -4.44
CA GLY A 571 8.63 10.07 -4.32
C GLY A 571 8.47 11.06 -3.18
N ILE A 572 7.22 11.29 -2.77
CA ILE A 572 6.81 12.56 -2.15
C ILE A 572 6.87 12.47 -0.62
N PRO A 573 7.53 13.42 0.08
CA PRO A 573 7.64 13.37 1.53
C PRO A 573 6.29 13.51 2.28
N GLN A 574 6.08 12.66 3.29
CA GLN A 574 4.98 12.77 4.25
C GLN A 574 5.41 12.41 5.69
N LEU A 575 4.65 12.93 6.66
CA LEU A 575 4.68 12.55 8.06
C LEU A 575 3.56 11.54 8.35
N SER A 576 3.76 10.68 9.35
CA SER A 576 2.76 9.71 9.84
C SER A 576 2.26 8.74 8.76
N MET A 577 3.18 8.17 7.98
CA MET A 577 2.96 7.00 7.12
C MET A 577 2.25 5.87 7.87
N HIS A 578 1.37 5.14 7.18
CA HIS A 578 0.47 4.11 7.77
C HIS A 578 -0.50 4.60 8.88
N SER A 579 -0.63 5.91 9.13
CA SER A 579 -1.71 6.46 9.96
C SER A 579 -3.03 6.47 9.19
N ILE A 580 -4.18 6.29 9.87
CA ILE A 580 -5.49 6.53 9.25
C ILE A 580 -5.62 7.98 8.74
N ARG A 581 -4.85 8.91 9.32
CA ARG A 581 -4.72 10.30 8.88
C ARG A 581 -3.25 10.76 8.96
N ALA A 582 -2.68 11.04 7.81
CA ALA A 582 -1.29 11.45 7.61
C ALA A 582 -1.20 12.92 7.17
N THR A 583 0.03 13.41 6.98
CA THR A 583 0.32 14.81 6.62
C THR A 583 1.40 14.91 5.55
N THR A 584 1.18 15.68 4.48
CA THR A 584 2.23 16.13 3.54
C THR A 584 2.26 17.66 3.46
N GLY A 585 3.21 18.28 2.77
CA GLY A 585 3.21 19.71 2.51
C GLY A 585 2.12 20.08 1.50
N SER A 586 1.59 21.30 1.55
CA SER A 586 0.56 21.71 0.59
C SER A 586 1.09 21.89 -0.84
N LEU A 587 2.38 22.19 -1.02
CA LEU A 587 3.00 22.29 -2.35
C LEU A 587 3.51 20.94 -2.87
N ASP A 588 3.78 19.97 -1.99
CA ASP A 588 4.44 18.71 -2.34
C ASP A 588 3.71 17.87 -3.41
N PRO A 589 2.36 17.75 -3.45
CA PRO A 589 1.68 17.09 -4.57
C PRO A 589 2.03 17.73 -5.92
N GLY A 590 2.07 19.06 -5.99
CA GLY A 590 2.39 19.80 -7.22
C GLY A 590 3.86 19.74 -7.61
N LEU A 591 4.76 19.73 -6.61
CA LEU A 591 6.20 19.53 -6.83
C LEU A 591 6.48 18.09 -7.33
N GLY A 592 5.74 17.10 -6.83
CA GLY A 592 5.73 15.73 -7.35
C GLY A 592 5.32 15.65 -8.82
N VAL A 593 4.19 16.26 -9.19
CA VAL A 593 3.75 16.36 -10.60
C VAL A 593 4.85 16.96 -11.47
N PHE A 594 5.48 18.05 -11.01
CA PHE A 594 6.55 18.69 -11.76
C PHE A 594 7.80 17.81 -11.94
N THR A 595 8.22 17.06 -10.93
CA THR A 595 9.35 16.10 -11.04
C THR A 595 9.03 14.95 -12.00
N PHE A 596 7.89 14.28 -11.82
CA PHE A 596 7.51 13.16 -12.68
C PHE A 596 7.26 13.61 -14.12
N GLN A 597 6.74 14.82 -14.33
CA GLN A 597 6.58 15.40 -15.67
C GLN A 597 7.94 15.67 -16.33
N SER A 598 8.90 16.25 -15.59
CA SER A 598 10.27 16.45 -16.09
C SER A 598 10.94 15.13 -16.48
N PHE A 599 10.72 14.07 -15.72
CA PHE A 599 11.18 12.73 -16.09
C PHE A 599 10.54 12.22 -17.39
N LEU A 600 9.19 12.18 -17.45
CA LEU A 600 8.47 11.67 -18.62
C LEU A 600 8.77 12.47 -19.90
N GLU A 601 9.03 13.77 -19.79
CA GLU A 601 9.33 14.64 -20.92
C GLU A 601 10.80 14.60 -21.36
N ASN A 602 11.76 14.55 -20.43
CA ASN A 602 13.18 14.71 -20.73
C ASN A 602 14.00 13.41 -20.79
N PHE A 603 13.50 12.27 -20.27
CA PHE A 603 14.29 11.02 -20.16
C PHE A 603 14.93 10.58 -21.49
N GLU A 604 14.19 10.66 -22.61
CA GLU A 604 14.72 10.34 -23.95
C GLU A 604 16.00 11.12 -24.30
N SER A 605 16.04 12.41 -23.97
CA SER A 605 17.19 13.27 -24.23
C SER A 605 18.35 13.04 -23.24
N VAL A 606 18.03 12.60 -22.01
CA VAL A 606 19.01 12.38 -20.93
C VAL A 606 19.66 11.01 -21.05
N ASP A 607 18.94 9.96 -21.43
CA ASP A 607 19.50 8.63 -21.70
C ASP A 607 20.46 8.63 -22.88
N ALA A 608 20.26 9.54 -23.84
CA ALA A 608 21.21 9.80 -24.93
C ALA A 608 22.53 10.47 -24.47
N GLU A 609 22.62 10.98 -23.24
CA GLU A 609 23.89 11.45 -22.64
C GLU A 609 24.77 10.29 -22.12
N PHE A 610 24.23 9.06 -22.06
CA PHE A 610 24.90 7.84 -21.57
C PHE A 610 25.22 6.84 -22.69
N LYS A 611 25.25 7.27 -23.95
CA LYS A 611 25.37 6.43 -25.16
C LYS A 611 26.47 6.93 -26.10
#